data_AF-A0A916URL7-F1
#
_entry.id   AF-A0A916URL7-F1
#
_cell.length_a   1.000
_cell.length_b   1.000
_cell.length_c   1.000
_cell.angle_alpha   90.00
_cell.angle_beta   90.00
_cell.angle_gamma   90.00
#
_symmetry.space_group_name_H-M   'P 1'
#
loop_
_entity.id
_entity.type
_entity.pdbx_description
1 polymer ?
#
loop_
_entity_poly.entity_id
_entity_poly.type
_entity_poly.pdbx_seq_one_letter_code
_entity_poly.pdbx_strand_id
1 'polypeptide(L)'
;MFNWFDSSEAKTFGDSLAGFYIERSAAHLKASKKKKGQKTGETIDKMFQQVAQFRAAHKLNIYKKAKLGNAFKWRLLEAGYDSEFVNELTHMLMVRL
;
A
#
# COMPACT_ATOMS: atom_id res chain seq x y z
N MET A 1 19.61 -1.76 3.13
CA MET A 1 19.50 -0.56 3.98
C MET A 1 18.88 0.54 3.14
N PHE A 2 17.65 0.95 3.43
CA PHE A 2 17.01 2.06 2.71
C PHE A 2 17.01 3.28 3.62
N ASN A 3 17.75 4.30 3.17
CA ASN A 3 17.97 5.56 3.85
C ASN A 3 16.70 6.41 3.68
N TRP A 4 15.89 6.55 4.73
CA TRP A 4 14.58 7.23 4.68
C TRP A 4 14.63 8.74 4.89
N PHE A 5 15.83 9.34 4.85
CA PHE A 5 15.98 10.75 5.17
C PHE A 5 15.72 11.67 3.98
N ASP A 6 14.46 11.80 3.56
CA ASP A 6 14.03 12.96 2.78
C ASP A 6 12.55 13.26 2.95
N SER A 7 12.17 14.53 2.79
CA SER A 7 10.80 15.09 2.90
C SER A 7 9.72 14.41 2.03
N SER A 8 10.16 13.48 1.16
CA SER A 8 9.35 12.58 0.33
C SER A 8 9.03 11.23 0.98
N GLU A 9 9.42 11.00 2.24
CA GLU A 9 9.27 9.74 2.98
C GLU A 9 7.87 9.11 2.86
N ALA A 10 6.81 9.92 2.98
CA ALA A 10 5.43 9.47 2.86
C ALA A 10 5.05 9.04 1.43
N LYS A 11 5.57 9.75 0.41
CA LYS A 11 5.38 9.37 -1.00
C LYS A 11 6.12 8.06 -1.29
N THR A 12 7.40 7.99 -0.91
CA THR A 12 8.23 6.80 -1.08
C THR A 12 7.62 5.59 -0.39
N PHE A 13 7.12 5.77 0.83
CA PHE A 13 6.41 4.72 1.55
C PHE A 13 5.14 4.28 0.80
N GLY A 14 4.30 5.22 0.34
CA GLY A 14 3.12 4.91 -0.47
C GLY A 14 3.44 4.15 -1.77
N ASP A 15 4.47 4.58 -2.50
CA ASP A 15 4.97 3.91 -3.71
C ASP A 15 5.46 2.49 -3.39
N SER A 16 6.20 2.32 -2.30
CA SER A 16 6.71 1.00 -1.86
C SER A 16 5.58 0.07 -1.40
N LEU A 17 4.56 0.61 -0.75
CA LEU A 17 3.41 -0.14 -0.24
C LEU A 17 2.56 -0.69 -1.39
N ALA A 18 2.34 0.12 -2.43
CA ALA A 18 1.69 -0.32 -3.66
C ALA A 18 2.53 -1.38 -4.37
N GLY A 19 3.86 -1.18 -4.48
CA GLY A 19 4.79 -2.18 -5.02
C GLY A 19 4.71 -3.53 -4.30
N PHE A 20 4.73 -3.51 -2.97
CA PHE A 20 4.56 -4.70 -2.13
C PHE A 20 3.24 -5.42 -2.43
N TYR A 21 2.14 -4.67 -2.54
CA TYR A 21 0.84 -5.25 -2.88
C TYR A 21 0.84 -5.89 -4.27
N ILE A 22 1.37 -5.19 -5.30
CA ILE A 22 1.41 -5.65 -6.69
C ILE A 22 2.27 -6.92 -6.84
N GLU A 23 3.46 -6.92 -6.25
CA GLU A 23 4.38 -8.07 -6.34
C GLU A 23 3.74 -9.31 -5.70
N ARG A 24 3.14 -9.13 -4.53
CA ARG A 24 2.55 -10.22 -3.78
C ARG A 24 1.26 -10.71 -4.43
N SER A 25 0.40 -9.81 -4.91
CA SER A 25 -0.81 -10.18 -5.63
C SER A 25 -0.50 -10.91 -6.95
N ALA A 26 0.55 -10.50 -7.69
CA ALA A 26 1.01 -11.17 -8.90
C ALA A 26 1.60 -12.55 -8.61
N ALA A 27 2.38 -12.69 -7.53
CA ALA A 27 2.83 -13.99 -7.05
C ALA A 27 1.65 -14.90 -6.65
N HIS A 28 0.58 -14.32 -6.11
CA HIS A 28 -0.65 -15.04 -5.76
C HIS A 28 -1.53 -15.37 -6.97
N LEU A 29 -1.49 -14.59 -8.06
CA LEU A 29 -2.14 -14.94 -9.33
C LEU A 29 -1.52 -16.17 -9.99
N LYS A 30 -0.20 -16.35 -9.85
CA LYS A 30 0.53 -17.54 -10.34
C LYS A 30 0.33 -18.78 -9.46
N ALA A 31 -0.08 -18.61 -8.19
CA ALA A 31 -0.37 -19.70 -7.27
C ALA A 31 -1.85 -20.14 -7.37
N SER A 32 -2.09 -21.45 -7.45
CA SER A 32 -3.38 -22.12 -7.72
C SER A 32 -4.65 -21.50 -7.12
N LYS A 33 -5.74 -21.43 -7.93
CA LYS A 33 -7.06 -20.79 -7.67
C LYS A 33 -7.69 -21.00 -6.28
N LYS A 34 -7.47 -22.14 -5.61
CA LYS A 34 -8.11 -22.49 -4.32
C LYS A 34 -7.52 -21.76 -3.10
N LYS A 35 -6.31 -21.19 -3.20
CA LYS A 35 -5.64 -20.40 -2.14
C LYS A 35 -5.64 -18.89 -2.40
N LYS A 36 -6.35 -18.42 -3.42
CA LYS A 36 -6.29 -17.03 -3.93
C LYS A 36 -6.96 -16.01 -2.99
N GLY A 37 -8.14 -16.31 -2.44
CA GLY A 37 -8.88 -15.38 -1.56
C GLY A 37 -8.24 -15.20 -0.17
N GLN A 38 -7.82 -16.31 0.45
CA GLN A 38 -7.23 -16.28 1.80
C GLN A 38 -5.89 -15.53 1.85
N LYS A 39 -5.05 -15.69 0.82
CA LYS A 39 -3.71 -15.10 0.77
C LYS A 39 -3.68 -13.63 0.36
N THR A 40 -4.70 -13.16 -0.37
CA THR A 40 -4.87 -11.73 -0.63
C THR A 40 -5.23 -10.99 0.66
N GLY A 41 -6.08 -11.57 1.52
CA GLY A 41 -6.35 -11.04 2.86
C GLY A 41 -5.08 -10.90 3.71
N GLU A 42 -4.27 -11.96 3.79
CA GLU A 42 -2.99 -11.91 4.52
C GLU A 42 -2.02 -10.84 3.99
N THR A 43 -2.07 -10.55 2.68
CA THR A 43 -1.25 -9.51 2.06
C THR A 43 -1.71 -8.12 2.50
N ILE A 44 -3.02 -7.90 2.51
CA ILE A 44 -3.64 -6.65 2.97
C ILE A 44 -3.38 -6.46 4.47
N ASP A 45 -3.46 -7.52 5.28
CA ASP A 45 -3.13 -7.45 6.71
C ASP A 45 -1.66 -7.04 6.92
N LYS A 46 -0.72 -7.65 6.20
CA LYS A 46 0.70 -7.27 6.25
C LYS A 46 0.95 -5.86 5.77
N MET A 47 0.21 -5.40 4.76
CA MET A 47 0.23 -4.02 4.30
C MET A 47 -0.19 -3.07 5.43
N PHE A 48 -1.30 -3.35 6.12
CA PHE A 48 -1.75 -2.52 7.24
C PHE A 48 -0.81 -2.56 8.45
N GLN A 49 -0.13 -3.69 8.70
CA GLN A 49 0.92 -3.75 9.73
C GLN A 49 2.09 -2.80 9.41
N GLN A 50 2.55 -2.74 8.16
CA GLN A 50 3.59 -1.79 7.76
C GLN A 50 3.13 -0.34 7.93
N VAL A 51 1.88 -0.05 7.60
CA VAL A 51 1.28 1.29 7.78
C VAL A 51 1.23 1.68 9.26
N ALA A 52 0.84 0.74 10.14
CA ALA A 52 0.81 0.98 11.57
C ALA A 52 2.22 1.26 12.13
N GLN A 53 3.24 0.51 11.69
CA GLN A 53 4.63 0.74 12.07
C GLN A 53 5.14 2.11 11.59
N PHE A 54 4.85 2.47 10.33
CA PHE A 54 5.22 3.78 9.78
C PHE A 54 4.54 4.93 10.54
N ARG A 55 3.27 4.79 10.91
CA ARG A 55 2.54 5.78 11.72
C ARG A 55 3.11 5.90 13.14
N ALA A 56 3.58 4.79 13.72
CA ALA A 56 4.20 4.80 15.05
C ALA A 56 5.58 5.47 15.04
N ALA A 57 6.36 5.27 13.97
CA ALA A 57 7.70 5.84 13.83
C ALA A 57 7.70 7.30 13.33
N HIS A 58 6.69 7.72 12.57
CA HIS A 58 6.65 9.04 11.94
C HIS A 58 5.39 9.84 12.34
N LYS A 59 5.55 11.11 12.71
CA LYS A 59 4.42 12.05 12.83
C LYS A 59 3.83 12.34 11.43
N LEU A 60 2.69 11.71 11.14
CA LEU A 60 1.93 11.91 9.91
C LEU A 60 0.92 13.05 10.08
N ASN A 61 1.25 14.23 9.54
CA ASN A 61 0.28 15.30 9.36
C ASN A 61 -0.62 15.02 8.14
N ILE A 62 -1.72 15.77 8.00
CA ILE A 62 -2.71 15.61 6.92
C ILE A 62 -2.03 15.60 5.54
N TYR A 63 -1.05 16.49 5.34
CA TYR A 63 -0.30 16.59 4.08
C TYR A 63 0.49 15.32 3.74
N LYS A 64 1.20 14.74 4.73
CA LYS A 64 1.94 13.48 4.55
C LYS A 64 0.99 12.31 4.26
N LYS A 65 -0.15 12.25 4.96
CA LYS A 65 -1.18 11.21 4.70
C LYS A 65 -1.71 11.31 3.26
N ALA A 66 -2.04 12.51 2.80
CA ALA A 66 -2.49 12.74 1.43
C ALA A 66 -1.43 12.38 0.39
N LYS A 67 -0.15 12.73 0.62
CA LYS A 67 0.96 12.32 -0.26
C LYS A 67 1.09 10.81 -0.37
N LEU A 68 1.02 10.10 0.75
CA LEU A 68 1.09 8.64 0.80
C LEU A 68 -0.09 8.01 0.04
N GLY A 69 -1.31 8.43 0.35
CA GLY A 69 -2.52 7.91 -0.29
C GLY A 69 -2.52 8.17 -1.81
N ASN A 70 -2.10 9.36 -2.24
CA ASN A 70 -1.99 9.68 -3.67
C ASN A 70 -0.92 8.83 -4.36
N ALA A 71 0.27 8.68 -3.77
CA ALA A 71 1.34 7.86 -4.33
C ALA A 71 0.87 6.40 -4.49
N PHE A 72 0.29 5.84 -3.43
CA PHE A 72 -0.27 4.50 -3.42
C PHE A 72 -1.35 4.31 -4.51
N LYS A 73 -2.31 5.23 -4.58
CA LYS A 73 -3.40 5.20 -5.57
C LYS A 73 -2.87 5.22 -7.00
N TRP A 74 -2.04 6.21 -7.34
CA TRP A 74 -1.51 6.35 -8.69
C TRP A 74 -0.69 5.14 -9.10
N ARG A 75 0.13 4.61 -8.19
CA ARG A 75 0.95 3.44 -8.48
C ARG A 75 0.14 2.19 -8.80
N LEU A 76 -1.01 1.98 -8.15
CA LEU A 76 -1.92 0.87 -8.47
C LEU A 76 -2.65 1.10 -9.79
N LEU A 77 -3.08 2.33 -10.10
CA LEU A 77 -3.70 2.66 -11.39
C LEU A 77 -2.72 2.44 -12.54
N GLU A 78 -1.46 2.88 -12.40
CA GLU A 78 -0.38 2.63 -13.37
C GLU A 78 -0.11 1.13 -13.58
N ALA A 79 -0.33 0.31 -12.56
CA ALA A 79 -0.19 -1.14 -12.64
C ALA A 79 -1.41 -1.84 -13.28
N GLY A 80 -2.43 -1.08 -13.71
CA GLY A 80 -3.60 -1.59 -14.42
C GLY A 80 -4.71 -2.15 -13.51
N TYR A 81 -4.73 -1.78 -12.22
CA TYR A 81 -5.82 -2.16 -11.33
C TYR A 81 -7.08 -1.33 -11.62
N ASP A 82 -8.23 -1.95 -11.39
CA ASP A 82 -9.52 -1.29 -11.54
C ASP A 82 -9.65 -0.08 -10.60
N SER A 83 -10.22 1.01 -11.12
CA SER A 83 -10.26 2.28 -10.40
C SER A 83 -11.16 2.27 -9.16
N GLU A 84 -12.24 1.47 -9.18
CA GLU A 84 -13.14 1.31 -8.03
C GLU A 84 -12.41 0.55 -6.92
N PHE A 85 -11.78 -0.57 -7.27
CA PHE A 85 -10.95 -1.35 -6.34
C PHE A 85 -9.83 -0.51 -5.71
N VAL A 86 -9.12 0.28 -6.54
CA VAL A 86 -8.04 1.15 -6.04
C VAL A 86 -8.57 2.22 -5.09
N ASN A 87 -9.72 2.82 -5.40
CA ASN A 87 -10.33 3.83 -4.53
C ASN A 87 -10.74 3.23 -3.17
N GLU A 88 -11.36 2.06 -3.16
CA GLU A 88 -11.73 1.36 -1.91
C GLU A 88 -10.49 1.02 -1.08
N LEU A 89 -9.46 0.43 -1.70
CA LEU A 89 -8.23 0.05 -1.01
C LEU A 89 -7.50 1.28 -0.45
N THR A 90 -7.45 2.36 -1.22
CA THR A 90 -6.86 3.64 -0.79
C THR A 90 -7.69 4.27 0.34
N HIS A 91 -9.02 4.19 0.30
CA HIS A 91 -9.87 4.68 1.38
C HIS A 91 -9.60 3.91 2.69
N MET A 92 -9.55 2.58 2.61
CA MET A 92 -9.22 1.73 3.76
C MET A 92 -7.84 2.02 4.35
N LEU A 93 -6.88 2.36 3.49
CA LEU A 93 -5.54 2.81 3.89
C LEU A 93 -5.61 4.16 4.62
N MET A 94 -6.32 5.14 4.06
CA MET A 94 -6.45 6.49 4.61
C MET A 94 -7.11 6.52 5.99
N VAL A 95 -8.12 5.69 6.23
CA VAL A 95 -8.78 5.55 7.55
C VAL A 95 -7.81 5.02 8.62
N ARG A 96 -6.76 4.30 8.23
CA ARG A 96 -5.77 3.68 9.12
C ARG A 96 -4.47 4.49 9.26
N LEU A 97 -4.31 5.58 8.53
CA LEU A 97 -3.18 6.52 8.64
C LEU A 97 -3.41 7.56 9.74
#